data_AF-A0A966BKA7-F1
#
_entry.id   AF-A0A966BKA7-F1
#
_cell.length_a   1.000
_cell.length_b   1.000
_cell.length_c   1.000
_cell.angle_alpha   90.00
_cell.angle_beta   90.00
_cell.angle_gamma   90.00
#
_symmetry.space_group_name_H-M   'P 1'
#
loop_
_entity.id
_entity.type
_entity.pdbx_description
1 polymer ?
#
loop_
_entity_poly.entity_id
_entity_poly.type
_entity_poly.pdbx_seq_one_letter_code
_entity_poly.pdbx_strand_id
1 'polypeptide(L)' 'MALLQISEPGLSTAPHQHRLAVGIDLGTTNSLVATVRNGISVVLNDEN' A
#
# COMPACT_ATOMS: atom_id res chain seq x y z
N MET A 1 -5.26 4.78 -32.25
CA MET A 1 -3.93 4.14 -32.26
C MET A 1 -3.30 4.39 -30.90
N ALA A 2 -2.85 3.36 -30.19
CA ALA A 2 -2.22 3.52 -28.87
C ALA A 2 -0.70 3.61 -29.05
N LEU A 3 -0.11 4.72 -28.60
CA LEU A 3 1.34 4.87 -28.53
C LEU A 3 1.83 4.03 -27.34
N LEU A 4 2.85 3.21 -27.56
CA LEU A 4 3.50 2.44 -26.51
C LEU A 4 4.24 3.44 -25.60
N GLN A 5 3.65 3.77 -24.46
CA GLN A 5 4.27 4.69 -23.50
C GLN A 5 5.42 3.97 -22.79
N ILE A 6 6.63 4.13 -23.31
CA ILE A 6 7.85 3.68 -22.65
C ILE A 6 8.22 4.68 -21.56
N SER A 7 8.49 4.20 -20.35
CA SER A 7 8.98 5.02 -19.24
C SER A 7 10.50 5.08 -19.30
N GLU A 8 11.08 6.26 -19.09
CA GLU A 8 12.54 6.42 -18.97
C GLU A 8 13.09 5.63 -17.78
N PRO A 9 14.38 5.23 -17.80
CA PRO A 9 15.03 4.63 -16.64
C PRO A 9 14.88 5.51 -15.38
N GLY A 10 14.28 4.95 -14.33
CA GLY A 10 14.01 5.68 -13.08
C GLY A 10 12.62 6.33 -13.00
N LEU A 11 11.86 6.37 -14.10
CA LEU A 11 10.44 6.73 -14.06
C LEU A 11 9.59 5.53 -13.68
N SER A 12 8.52 5.79 -12.91
CA SER A 12 7.56 4.76 -12.53
C SER A 12 6.83 4.26 -13.79
N THR A 13 6.85 2.94 -14.01
CA THR A 13 6.17 2.27 -15.13
C THR A 13 4.64 2.38 -15.07
N ALA A 14 4.07 2.89 -13.96
CA ALA A 14 2.65 3.13 -13.78
C ALA A 14 2.44 4.34 -12.84
N PRO A 15 2.58 5.58 -13.34
CA PRO A 15 2.52 6.80 -12.51
C PRO A 15 1.16 7.03 -11.83
N HIS A 16 0.10 6.40 -12.32
CA HIS A 16 -1.25 6.43 -11.72
C HIS A 16 -1.57 5.22 -10.84
N GLN A 17 -0.61 4.31 -10.64
CA GLN A 17 -0.83 3.16 -9.78
C GLN A 17 -0.66 3.58 -8.31
N HIS A 18 -1.77 3.57 -7.59
CA HIS A 18 -1.73 3.68 -6.14
C HIS A 18 -1.06 2.43 -5.56
N ARG A 19 0.06 2.63 -4.85
CA ARG A 19 0.66 1.58 -4.04
C ARG A 19 -0.03 1.57 -2.68
N LEU A 20 -0.79 0.51 -2.43
CA LEU A 20 -1.39 0.26 -1.12
C LEU A 20 -0.39 -0.50 -0.25
N ALA A 21 -0.30 -0.12 1.02
CA ALA A 21 0.55 -0.78 2.00
C ALA A 21 -0.16 -0.85 3.35
N VAL A 22 0.13 -1.92 4.09
CA VAL A 22 -0.32 -2.14 5.46
C VAL A 22 0.86 -2.62 6.30
N GLY A 23 0.86 -2.25 7.57
CA GLY A 23 1.74 -2.84 8.58
C GLY A 23 1.05 -4.06 9.17
N ILE A 24 1.80 -5.15 9.33
CA ILE A 24 1.32 -6.36 9.97
C ILE A 24 2.24 -6.64 11.15
N ASP A 25 1.65 -6.82 12.32
CA ASP A 25 2.38 -7.26 13.52
C ASP A 25 1.86 -8.65 13.93
N LEU A 26 2.79 -9.60 14.01
CA LEU A 26 2.52 -11.01 14.20
C LEU A 26 2.94 -11.43 15.61
N GLY A 27 1.97 -11.77 16.44
CA GLY A 27 2.19 -12.45 17.71
C GLY A 27 1.72 -13.91 17.65
N THR A 28 2.02 -14.66 18.71
CA THR A 28 1.56 -16.06 18.85
C THR A 28 0.12 -16.18 19.32
N THR A 29 -0.38 -15.19 20.07
CA THR A 29 -1.76 -15.16 20.60
C THR A 29 -2.64 -14.18 19.83
N ASN A 30 -2.11 -13.02 19.47
CA ASN A 30 -2.84 -11.98 18.75
C ASN A 30 -1.99 -11.49 17.59
N SER A 31 -2.65 -11.15 16.49
CA SER A 31 -2.07 -10.39 15.39
C SER A 31 -2.88 -9.12 15.18
N LEU A 32 -2.26 -8.11 14.59
CA LEU A 32 -2.97 -6.89 14.19
C LEU A 32 -2.47 -6.41 12.83
N VAL A 33 -3.34 -5.62 12.18
CA VAL A 33 -3.05 -4.93 10.92
C VAL A 33 -3.23 -3.43 11.15
N ALA A 34 -2.34 -2.62 10.59
CA ALA A 34 -2.41 -1.17 10.66
C ALA A 34 -2.15 -0.53 9.30
N THR A 35 -2.57 0.72 9.14
CA THR A 35 -2.25 1.55 7.97
C THR A 35 -1.92 2.98 8.42
N VAL A 36 -1.40 3.79 7.51
CA VAL A 36 -1.14 5.21 7.77
C VAL A 36 -2.25 6.04 7.14
N ARG A 37 -2.99 6.79 7.97
CA ARG A 37 -4.00 7.77 7.53
C ARG A 37 -3.53 9.15 7.99
N ASN A 38 -3.37 10.08 7.04
CA ASN A 38 -2.94 11.46 7.32
C ASN A 38 -1.61 11.54 8.11
N GLY A 39 -0.66 10.63 7.82
CA GLY A 39 0.62 10.56 8.52
C GLY A 39 0.58 9.90 9.89
N ILE A 40 -0.57 9.41 10.34
CA ILE A 40 -0.76 8.77 11.64
C ILE A 40 -1.04 7.28 11.44
N SER A 41 -0.37 6.43 12.22
CA SER A 41 -0.65 4.99 12.23
C SER A 41 -1.99 4.71 12.90
N VAL A 42 -2.84 3.91 12.24
CA VAL A 42 -4.18 3.54 12.70
C VAL A 42 -4.32 2.01 12.58
N VAL A 43 -4.70 1.36 13.68
CA VAL A 43 -5.03 -0.07 13.70
C VAL A 43 -6.37 -0.30 12.98
N LEU A 44 -6.43 -1.33 12.16
CA LEU A 44 -7.66 -1.78 11.50
C LEU A 44 -8.37 -2.77 12.43
N ASN A 45 -9.64 -2.52 12.69
CA ASN A 45 -10.48 -3.46 13.44
C ASN A 45 -10.90 -4.61 12.52
N ASP A 46 -11.08 -5.79 13.11
CA ASP A 46 -11.68 -6.93 12.42
C ASP A 46 -13.15 -6.63 12.04
N GLU A 47 -13.61 -7.28 10.99
CA GLU A 47 -15.04 -7.28 10.64
C GLU A 47 -15.78 -8.30 11.54
N ASN A 48 -16.93 -7.91 12.08
CA ASN A 48 -17.81 -8.77 12.88
C ASN A 48 -18.78 -9.55 12.00
#